data_AF-A0AAF0MPV6-F1
#
_entry.id   AF-A0AAF0MPV6-F1
#
_cell.length_a   1.000
_cell.length_b   1.000
_cell.length_c   1.000
_cell.angle_alpha   90.00
_cell.angle_beta   90.00
_cell.angle_gamma   90.00
#
_symmetry.space_group_name_H-M   'P 1'
#
loop_
_entity.id
_entity.type
_entity.pdbx_description
1 polymer ?
#
loop_
_entity_poly.entity_id
_entity_poly.type
_entity_poly.pdbx_seq_one_letter_code
_entity_poly.pdbx_strand_id
1 'polypeptide(L)'
;MSEITEGTWFAYQLTASRGGRSHNEPSIEKYTVAKIDGDSVTVKLEVNAVPKGELHTTKDCGSYIFSLEGLEKKGAENIKTQFGHVYANIYEFNGGGRSERIFLGKDNVVFRDVRTVMQEDGSLYTENRELCWTSMKL
;
A
#
# COMPACT_ATOMS: atom_id res chain seq x y z
N MET A 1 -9.54 7.52 18.00
CA MET A 1 -9.11 7.37 16.59
C MET A 1 -7.68 7.81 16.54
N SER A 2 -6.79 6.99 15.99
CA SER A 2 -5.42 7.41 15.72
C SER A 2 -5.45 8.20 14.41
N GLU A 3 -4.88 9.39 14.36
CA GLU A 3 -4.87 10.23 13.16
C GLU A 3 -3.52 10.11 12.45
N ILE A 4 -3.53 10.11 11.12
CA ILE A 4 -2.32 10.21 10.31
C ILE A 4 -1.93 11.68 10.24
N THR A 5 -0.87 12.06 10.94
CA THR A 5 -0.32 13.43 10.97
C THR A 5 1.02 13.51 10.26
N GLU A 6 1.52 14.72 10.03
CA GLU A 6 2.91 14.94 9.63
C GLU A 6 3.87 14.22 10.60
N GLY A 7 4.92 13.60 10.03
CA GLY A 7 5.85 12.72 10.74
C GLY A 7 5.41 11.27 10.86
N THR A 8 4.14 10.94 10.59
CA THR A 8 3.67 9.53 10.57
C THR A 8 4.35 8.80 9.43
N TRP A 9 4.81 7.57 9.69
CA TRP A 9 5.39 6.72 8.66
C TRP A 9 4.83 5.30 8.67
N PHE A 10 4.84 4.69 7.49
CA PHE A 10 4.42 3.31 7.23
C PHE A 10 5.52 2.63 6.42
N ALA A 11 5.94 1.45 6.86
CA ALA A 11 6.92 0.62 6.16
C ALA A 11 6.24 -0.65 5.66
N TYR A 12 6.34 -0.89 4.35
CA TYR A 12 5.79 -2.04 3.67
C TYR A 12 6.90 -2.95 3.20
N GLN A 13 6.75 -4.24 3.45
CA GLN A 13 7.57 -5.25 2.80
C GLN A 13 7.02 -5.46 1.38
N LEU A 14 7.79 -5.06 0.39
CA LEU A 14 7.54 -5.30 -1.02
C LEU A 14 8.14 -6.64 -1.41
N THR A 15 7.30 -7.50 -1.96
CA THR A 15 7.69 -8.75 -2.65
C THR A 15 7.10 -8.72 -4.05
N ALA A 16 7.83 -9.27 -5.02
CA ALA A 16 7.34 -9.40 -6.37
C ALA A 16 7.40 -10.85 -6.85
N SER A 17 6.52 -11.19 -7.79
CA SER A 17 6.52 -12.49 -8.45
C SER A 17 6.21 -12.33 -9.93
N ARG A 18 6.79 -13.21 -10.75
CA ARG A 18 6.53 -13.29 -12.20
C ARG A 18 6.18 -14.73 -12.57
N GLY A 19 5.02 -14.93 -13.18
CA GLY A 19 4.52 -16.27 -13.52
C GLY A 19 4.41 -17.21 -12.32
N GLY A 20 4.10 -16.66 -11.14
CA GLY A 20 4.01 -17.42 -9.88
C GLY A 20 5.35 -17.77 -9.21
N ARG A 21 6.48 -17.34 -9.77
CA ARG A 21 7.80 -17.50 -9.16
C ARG A 21 8.26 -16.20 -8.52
N SER A 22 8.95 -16.28 -7.38
CA SER A 22 9.55 -15.10 -6.76
C SER A 22 10.40 -14.36 -7.78
N HIS A 23 10.23 -13.05 -7.82
CA HIS A 23 10.97 -12.17 -8.69
C HIS A 23 11.52 -11.05 -7.80
N ASN A 24 12.85 -10.91 -7.79
CA ASN A 24 13.61 -10.05 -6.89
C ASN A 24 13.62 -10.48 -5.42
N GLU A 25 14.61 -9.98 -4.70
CA GLU A 25 14.67 -10.07 -3.24
C GLU A 25 13.62 -9.13 -2.62
N PRO A 26 13.04 -9.49 -1.47
CA PRO A 26 12.17 -8.58 -0.72
C PRO A 26 12.85 -7.26 -0.41
N SER A 27 12.10 -6.17 -0.46
CA SER A 27 12.59 -4.84 -0.07
C SER A 27 11.62 -4.17 0.90
N ILE A 28 12.10 -3.17 1.64
CA ILE A 28 11.28 -2.37 2.54
C ILE A 28 11.09 -0.98 1.94
N GLU A 29 9.85 -0.64 1.64
CA GLU A 29 9.43 0.70 1.22
C GLU A 29 8.87 1.45 2.44
N LYS A 30 9.58 2.49 2.88
CA LYS A 30 9.14 3.35 3.98
C LYS A 30 8.63 4.68 3.43
N TYR A 31 7.39 4.98 3.76
CA TYR A 31 6.67 6.18 3.37
C TYR A 31 6.49 7.06 4.61
N THR A 32 7.00 8.28 4.57
CA THR A 32 6.88 9.25 5.68
C THR A 32 6.08 10.45 5.23
N VAL A 33 4.97 10.74 5.92
CA VAL A 33 4.15 11.93 5.67
C VAL A 33 4.96 13.17 6.05
N ALA A 34 5.43 13.90 5.06
CA ALA A 34 6.34 15.04 5.25
C ALA A 34 5.59 16.36 5.43
N LYS A 35 4.47 16.54 4.70
CA LYS A 35 3.64 17.74 4.76
C LYS A 35 2.18 17.41 4.44
N ILE A 36 1.24 18.05 5.14
CA ILE A 36 -0.19 18.02 4.86
C ILE A 36 -0.66 19.46 4.66
N ASP A 37 -1.22 19.77 3.49
CA ASP A 37 -1.68 21.10 3.11
C ASP A 37 -3.09 21.01 2.51
N GLY A 38 -4.10 21.28 3.33
CA GLY A 38 -5.49 20.98 2.97
C GLY A 38 -5.68 19.49 2.71
N ASP A 39 -6.07 19.15 1.47
CA ASP A 39 -6.22 17.76 1.01
C ASP A 39 -4.96 17.19 0.37
N SER A 40 -3.99 18.03 0.01
CA SER A 40 -2.72 17.60 -0.57
C SER A 40 -1.77 17.08 0.50
N VAL A 41 -1.08 15.97 0.19
CA VAL A 41 -0.11 15.34 1.09
C VAL A 41 1.18 15.10 0.33
N THR A 42 2.31 15.49 0.93
CA THR A 42 3.64 15.14 0.43
C THR A 42 4.21 14.01 1.28
N VAL A 43 4.63 12.92 0.64
CA VAL A 43 5.16 11.72 1.30
C VAL A 43 6.57 11.42 0.79
N LYS A 44 7.54 11.29 1.70
CA LYS A 44 8.91 10.86 1.36
C LYS A 44 8.98 9.35 1.26
N LEU A 45 9.63 8.85 0.22
CA LEU A 45 9.87 7.43 0.00
C LEU A 45 11.35 7.07 0.22
N GLU A 46 11.59 6.07 1.05
CA GLU A 46 12.86 5.39 1.22
C GLU A 46 12.69 3.92 0.83
N VAL A 47 13.62 3.35 0.06
CA VAL A 47 13.64 1.92 -0.26
C VAL A 47 14.93 1.34 0.31
N ASN A 48 14.81 0.38 1.22
CA ASN A 48 15.95 -0.20 1.96
C ASN A 48 16.83 0.90 2.60
N ALA A 49 16.18 1.87 3.28
CA ALA A 49 16.81 3.04 3.90
C ALA A 49 17.55 3.99 2.93
N VAL A 50 17.39 3.82 1.61
CA VAL A 50 17.91 4.74 0.60
C VAL A 50 16.79 5.66 0.12
N PRO A 51 16.90 6.99 0.25
CA PRO A 51 15.92 7.93 -0.27
C PRO A 51 15.70 7.75 -1.78
N LYS A 52 14.45 7.70 -2.21
CA LYS A 52 14.06 7.57 -3.62
C LYS A 52 13.31 8.79 -4.18
N GLY A 53 12.82 9.66 -3.30
CA GLY A 53 12.16 10.91 -3.68
C GLY A 53 10.91 11.17 -2.86
N GLU A 54 10.03 11.98 -3.44
CA GLU A 54 8.76 12.37 -2.84
C GLU A 54 7.60 11.98 -3.75
N LEU A 55 6.47 11.68 -3.11
CA LEU A 55 5.18 11.43 -3.73
C LEU A 55 4.25 12.57 -3.34
N HIS A 56 3.45 13.02 -4.30
CA HIS A 56 2.36 13.96 -4.05
C HIS A 56 1.04 13.21 -4.17
N THR A 57 0.33 13.10 -3.06
CA THR A 57 -0.90 12.33 -2.90
C THR A 57 -1.97 13.20 -2.26
N THR A 58 -3.12 12.60 -1.92
CA THR A 58 -4.19 13.29 -1.20
C THR A 58 -4.61 12.51 0.05
N LYS A 59 -5.41 13.14 0.90
CA LYS A 59 -6.00 12.50 2.08
C LYS A 59 -6.96 11.35 1.76
N ASP A 60 -7.49 11.32 0.54
CA ASP A 60 -8.39 10.25 0.07
C ASP A 60 -7.64 8.95 -0.28
N CYS A 61 -6.32 9.02 -0.42
CA CYS A 61 -5.50 7.82 -0.56
C CYS A 61 -5.45 7.04 0.76
N GLY A 62 -5.51 5.71 0.67
CA GLY A 62 -5.25 4.81 1.79
C GLY A 62 -3.84 5.03 2.34
N SER A 63 -3.71 5.21 3.65
CA SER A 63 -2.51 5.64 4.37
C SER A 63 -1.89 6.94 3.84
N TYR A 64 -2.66 7.75 3.10
CA TYR A 64 -2.19 8.87 2.27
C TYR A 64 -1.16 8.47 1.21
N ILE A 65 -1.11 7.20 0.81
CA ILE A 65 -0.10 6.65 -0.12
C ILE A 65 -0.76 5.95 -1.30
N PHE A 66 -1.72 5.07 -1.05
CA PHE A 66 -2.32 4.20 -2.07
C PHE A 66 -3.63 4.79 -2.57
N SER A 67 -3.67 5.18 -3.84
CA SER A 67 -4.91 5.67 -4.45
C SER A 67 -6.00 4.60 -4.39
N LEU A 68 -7.19 4.99 -3.95
CA LEU A 68 -8.41 4.19 -3.99
C LEU A 68 -9.27 4.54 -5.22
N GLU A 69 -8.82 5.48 -6.06
CA GLU A 69 -9.55 5.95 -7.22
C GLU A 69 -9.77 4.81 -8.23
N GLY A 70 -11.02 4.64 -8.66
CA GLY A 70 -11.41 3.59 -9.60
C GLY A 70 -11.50 2.18 -9.00
N LEU A 71 -11.21 2.01 -7.70
CA LEU A 71 -11.42 0.74 -7.01
C LEU A 71 -12.84 0.67 -6.44
N GLU A 72 -13.44 -0.52 -6.52
CA GLU A 72 -14.75 -0.80 -5.95
C GLU A 72 -14.63 -1.59 -4.65
N LYS A 73 -15.41 -1.22 -3.63
CA LYS A 73 -15.50 -2.02 -2.41
C LYS A 73 -16.18 -3.36 -2.71
N LYS A 74 -15.46 -4.48 -2.56
CA LYS A 74 -15.99 -5.84 -2.79
C LYS A 74 -16.43 -6.54 -1.52
N GLY A 75 -15.92 -6.14 -0.36
CA GLY A 75 -16.27 -6.77 0.91
C GLY A 75 -15.42 -6.28 2.08
N ALA A 76 -15.39 -7.10 3.14
CA ALA A 76 -14.51 -6.92 4.28
C ALA A 76 -14.20 -8.28 4.93
N GLU A 77 -13.00 -8.44 5.48
CA GLU A 77 -12.58 -9.67 6.13
C GLU A 77 -11.59 -9.43 7.28
N ASN A 78 -11.42 -10.43 8.15
CA ASN A 78 -10.36 -10.43 9.15
C ASN A 78 -9.07 -11.01 8.55
N ILE A 79 -8.11 -10.15 8.23
CA ILE A 79 -6.80 -10.56 7.72
C ILE A 79 -5.82 -10.78 8.85
N LYS A 80 -4.94 -11.77 8.68
CA LYS A 80 -3.76 -11.93 9.54
C LYS A 80 -2.66 -10.99 9.05
N THR A 81 -2.09 -10.23 9.97
CA THR A 81 -1.01 -9.27 9.74
C THR A 81 0.10 -9.46 10.78
N GLN A 82 1.23 -8.76 10.61
CA GLN A 82 2.28 -8.69 11.64
C GLN A 82 1.77 -8.11 12.98
N PHE A 83 0.69 -7.33 12.95
CA PHE A 83 0.09 -6.68 14.12
C PHE A 83 -1.08 -7.48 14.72
N GLY A 84 -1.27 -8.73 14.29
CA GLY A 84 -2.39 -9.58 14.69
C GLY A 84 -3.51 -9.58 13.65
N HIS A 85 -4.71 -9.96 14.09
CA HIS A 85 -5.88 -9.99 13.22
C HIS A 85 -6.49 -8.60 13.10
N VAL A 86 -6.71 -8.15 11.87
CA VAL A 86 -7.26 -6.84 11.54
C VAL A 86 -8.48 -7.02 10.65
N TYR A 87 -9.57 -6.35 11.00
CA TYR A 87 -10.74 -6.25 10.13
C TYR A 87 -10.49 -5.18 9.07
N ALA A 88 -10.46 -5.57 7.79
CA ALA A 88 -10.15 -4.70 6.67
C ALA A 88 -11.24 -4.75 5.60
N ASN A 89 -11.60 -3.59 5.06
CA ASN A 89 -12.39 -3.48 3.84
C ASN A 89 -11.50 -3.85 2.64
N ILE A 90 -12.09 -4.54 1.66
CA ILE A 90 -11.41 -4.97 0.45
C ILE A 90 -11.91 -4.11 -0.71
N TYR A 91 -10.98 -3.38 -1.33
CA TYR A 91 -11.21 -2.58 -2.53
C TYR A 91 -10.50 -3.24 -3.70
N GLU A 92 -11.18 -3.39 -4.84
CA GLU A 92 -10.64 -4.08 -6.00
C GLU A 92 -10.91 -3.36 -7.32
N PHE A 93 -9.95 -3.45 -8.22
CA PHE A 93 -10.09 -3.16 -9.64
C PHE A 93 -9.62 -4.37 -10.45
N ASN A 94 -10.33 -4.71 -11.52
CA ASN A 94 -9.90 -5.71 -12.49
C ASN A 94 -10.33 -5.27 -13.89
N GLY A 95 -9.36 -5.02 -14.76
CA GLY A 95 -9.62 -4.58 -16.12
C GLY A 95 -8.34 -4.27 -16.89
N GLY A 96 -8.39 -4.39 -18.22
CA GLY A 96 -7.30 -3.95 -19.10
C GLY A 96 -5.95 -4.64 -18.85
N GLY A 97 -5.94 -5.90 -18.40
CA GLY A 97 -4.71 -6.64 -18.08
C GLY A 97 -4.06 -6.24 -16.74
N ARG A 98 -4.74 -5.44 -15.92
CA ARG A 98 -4.34 -5.07 -14.57
C ARG A 98 -5.38 -5.52 -13.55
N SER A 99 -4.92 -5.95 -12.38
CA SER A 99 -5.74 -6.04 -11.19
C SER A 99 -5.08 -5.35 -10.02
N GLU A 100 -5.88 -4.76 -9.14
CA GLU A 100 -5.44 -4.16 -7.89
C GLU A 100 -6.39 -4.57 -6.78
N ARG A 101 -5.83 -4.86 -5.60
CA ARG A 101 -6.58 -5.18 -4.39
C ARG A 101 -5.93 -4.51 -3.19
N ILE A 102 -6.69 -3.67 -2.50
CA ILE A 102 -6.26 -2.97 -1.28
C ILE A 102 -7.08 -3.44 -0.09
N PHE A 103 -6.39 -3.76 1.00
CA PHE A 103 -6.96 -4.11 2.30
C PHE A 103 -6.85 -2.92 3.24
N LEU A 104 -7.94 -2.16 3.35
CA LEU A 104 -8.04 -0.92 4.10
C LEU A 104 -8.68 -1.15 5.48
N GLY A 105 -7.88 -1.01 6.53
CA GLY A 105 -8.32 -1.11 7.92
C GLY A 105 -8.95 0.16 8.46
N LYS A 106 -9.07 0.24 9.80
CA LYS A 106 -9.50 1.46 10.50
C LYS A 106 -8.52 2.62 10.25
N ASP A 107 -8.95 3.84 10.57
CA ASP A 107 -8.11 5.03 10.57
C ASP A 107 -7.36 5.26 9.23
N ASN A 108 -7.97 4.81 8.12
CA ASN A 108 -7.42 4.89 6.77
C ASN A 108 -6.10 4.11 6.57
N VAL A 109 -5.77 3.10 7.38
CA VAL A 109 -4.50 2.36 7.25
C VAL A 109 -4.62 1.22 6.23
N VAL A 110 -3.75 1.22 5.21
CA VAL A 110 -3.59 0.10 4.29
C VAL A 110 -2.69 -0.95 4.93
N PHE A 111 -3.19 -2.17 5.07
CA PHE A 111 -2.42 -3.28 5.61
C PHE A 111 -1.77 -4.13 4.52
N ARG A 112 -2.40 -4.16 3.34
CA ARG A 112 -1.88 -4.87 2.18
C ARG A 112 -2.36 -4.22 0.89
N ASP A 113 -1.45 -4.05 -0.07
CA ASP A 113 -1.70 -3.65 -1.46
C ASP A 113 -1.14 -4.74 -2.37
N VAL A 114 -1.98 -5.26 -3.27
CA VAL A 114 -1.61 -6.30 -4.24
C VAL A 114 -1.93 -5.78 -5.63
N ARG A 115 -0.92 -5.71 -6.49
CA ARG A 115 -1.04 -5.21 -7.86
C ARG A 115 -0.49 -6.23 -8.82
N THR A 116 -1.31 -6.63 -9.79
CA THR A 116 -0.91 -7.54 -10.86
C THR A 116 -1.06 -6.87 -12.21
N VAL A 117 -0.05 -6.99 -13.06
CA VAL A 117 -0.06 -6.48 -14.42
C VAL A 117 0.43 -7.58 -15.36
N MET A 118 -0.34 -7.81 -16.43
CA MET A 118 0.08 -8.66 -17.55
C MET A 118 1.18 -7.96 -18.34
N GLN A 119 2.33 -8.61 -18.45
CA GLN A 119 3.48 -8.14 -19.20
C GLN A 119 3.33 -8.44 -20.70
N GLU A 120 4.18 -7.83 -21.53
CA GLU A 120 4.16 -8.01 -22.99
C GLU A 120 4.34 -9.47 -23.43
N ASP A 121 5.07 -10.27 -22.66
CA ASP A 121 5.29 -11.70 -22.90
C ASP A 121 4.14 -12.60 -22.40
N GLY A 122 3.04 -12.00 -21.96
CA GLY A 122 1.87 -12.69 -21.40
C GLY A 122 2.05 -13.17 -19.95
N SER A 123 3.22 -12.96 -19.34
CA SER A 123 3.44 -13.32 -17.94
C SER A 123 2.75 -12.33 -16.99
N LEU A 124 2.24 -12.83 -15.87
CA LEU A 124 1.71 -11.99 -14.81
C LEU A 124 2.84 -11.54 -13.89
N TYR A 125 3.00 -10.24 -13.73
CA TYR A 125 3.87 -9.62 -12.72
C TYR A 125 3.01 -9.14 -11.56
N THR A 126 3.28 -9.62 -10.35
CA THR A 126 2.52 -9.24 -9.15
C THR A 126 3.45 -8.65 -8.10
N GLU A 127 3.13 -7.45 -7.65
CA GLU A 127 3.70 -6.81 -6.47
C GLU A 127 2.76 -6.99 -5.29
N ASN A 128 3.32 -7.33 -4.14
CA ASN A 128 2.61 -7.37 -2.87
C ASN A 128 3.37 -6.51 -1.86
N ARG A 129 2.70 -5.49 -1.34
CA ARG A 129 3.16 -4.63 -0.27
C ARG A 129 2.37 -4.97 0.98
N GLU A 130 3.04 -5.51 2.00
CA GLU A 130 2.41 -5.81 3.28
C GLU A 130 2.98 -4.90 4.37
N LEU A 131 2.11 -4.22 5.12
CA LEU A 131 2.53 -3.32 6.19
C LEU A 131 3.26 -4.13 7.27
N CYS A 132 4.54 -3.82 7.48
CA CYS A 132 5.39 -4.54 8.42
C CYS A 132 5.75 -3.71 9.65
N TRP A 133 5.91 -2.38 9.50
CA TRP A 133 6.14 -1.45 10.61
C TRP A 133 5.44 -0.11 10.39
N THR A 134 5.17 0.62 11.48
CA THR A 134 4.63 1.98 11.42
C THR A 134 4.96 2.74 12.71
N SER A 135 4.99 4.07 12.67
CA SER A 135 4.99 4.91 13.88
C SER A 135 3.61 5.03 14.53
N MET A 136 2.55 4.66 13.80
CA MET A 136 1.18 4.80 14.25
C MET A 136 0.83 3.72 15.26
N LYS A 137 0.06 4.08 16.30
CA LYS A 137 -0.48 3.11 17.23
C LYS A 137 -1.71 2.45 16.61
N LEU A 138 -1.57 1.18 16.23
CA LEU A 138 -2.62 0.32 15.64
C LEU A 138 -3.49 -0.32 16.71
#